data_AF-A0A9P8UU09-F1
#
_entry.id   AF-A0A9P8UU09-F1
#
_cell.length_a   1.000
_cell.length_b   1.000
_cell.length_c   1.000
_cell.angle_alpha   90.00
_cell.angle_beta   90.00
_cell.angle_gamma   90.00
#
_symmetry.space_group_name_H-M   'P 1'
#
loop_
_entity.id
_entity.type
_entity.pdbx_description
1 polymer ?
#
loop_
_entity_poly.entity_id
_entity_poly.type
_entity_poly.pdbx_seq_one_letter_code
_entity_poly.pdbx_strand_id
1 'polypeptide(L)'
;ASMALGVSAAPSPIVTSAPSLEARRLALKRDSLPASSGSSVLSDVQTIAAGESFDGGMFAFDRGVDCEGQTEGGDSDAVFQIEEGGSLSNVIIGPNQMEGIHCQGACTLTNVWWSAVCEDAFTIKNQDAGDTTYINGGGAFGADDKVFQHNGAGSLSVSDFTVDTFGKLYRSCGNCDSMYERHVIMDSITASDGDMLAGI
;
A
#
# COMPACT_ATOMS: atom_id res chain seq x y z
N ALA A 1 63.04 1.62 -36.93
CA ALA A 1 61.82 1.92 -36.16
C ALA A 1 60.95 0.67 -36.16
N SER A 2 60.99 -0.13 -35.10
CA SER A 2 60.12 -1.30 -34.94
C SER A 2 58.84 -0.88 -34.25
N MET A 3 57.71 -0.97 -34.95
CA MET A 3 56.39 -0.80 -34.35
C MET A 3 55.90 -2.14 -33.82
N ALA A 4 55.66 -2.22 -32.51
CA ALA A 4 54.97 -3.33 -31.89
C ALA A 4 53.45 -3.09 -32.00
N LEU A 5 52.75 -3.98 -32.71
CA LEU A 5 51.29 -4.03 -32.75
C LEU A 5 50.79 -4.78 -31.52
N GLY A 6 50.27 -4.04 -30.54
CA GLY A 6 49.55 -4.61 -29.40
C GLY A 6 48.14 -5.00 -29.83
N VAL A 7 47.77 -6.27 -29.63
CA VAL A 7 46.40 -6.75 -29.83
C VAL A 7 45.62 -6.46 -28.54
N SER A 8 44.62 -5.57 -28.63
CA SER A 8 43.69 -5.29 -27.53
C SER A 8 42.54 -6.29 -27.58
N ALA A 9 42.38 -7.12 -26.55
CA ALA A 9 41.26 -8.03 -26.41
C ALA A 9 40.05 -7.29 -25.83
N ALA A 10 38.91 -7.34 -26.52
CA ALA A 10 37.66 -6.77 -26.03
C ALA A 10 37.06 -7.63 -24.89
N PRO A 11 36.53 -7.02 -23.81
CA PRO A 11 35.91 -7.76 -22.71
C PRO A 11 34.62 -8.43 -23.18
N SER A 12 34.42 -9.69 -22.77
CA SER A 12 33.18 -10.42 -23.03
C SER A 12 32.03 -9.90 -22.17
N PRO A 13 30.78 -9.92 -22.66
CA PRO A 13 29.63 -9.47 -21.90
C PRO A 13 29.40 -10.38 -20.69
N ILE A 14 29.17 -9.77 -19.52
CA ILE A 14 28.81 -10.48 -18.30
C ILE A 14 27.33 -10.83 -18.40
N VAL A 15 27.03 -12.09 -18.68
CA VAL A 15 25.66 -12.62 -18.62
C VAL A 15 25.42 -13.11 -17.21
N THR A 16 24.59 -12.38 -16.44
CA THR A 16 24.13 -12.84 -15.13
C THR A 16 22.94 -13.79 -15.30
N SER A 17 22.91 -14.87 -14.50
CA SER A 17 21.82 -15.84 -14.51
C SER A 17 20.55 -15.25 -13.89
N ALA A 18 19.39 -15.61 -14.44
CA ALA A 18 18.11 -15.27 -13.83
C ALA A 18 18.04 -15.80 -12.38
N PRO A 19 17.41 -15.05 -11.45
CA PRO A 19 17.27 -15.50 -10.07
C PRO A 19 16.51 -16.81 -9.99
N SER A 20 16.90 -17.67 -9.03
CA SER A 20 16.29 -18.99 -8.87
C SER A 20 14.81 -18.88 -8.52
N LEU A 21 14.04 -19.93 -8.84
CA LEU A 21 12.63 -20.02 -8.45
C LEU A 21 12.46 -19.93 -6.94
N GLU A 22 13.46 -20.34 -6.17
CA GLU A 22 13.49 -20.29 -4.71
C GLU A 22 13.80 -18.88 -4.18
N ALA A 23 14.69 -18.13 -4.83
CA ALA A 23 14.89 -16.71 -4.54
C ALA A 23 13.65 -15.88 -4.91
N ARG A 24 12.99 -16.23 -6.02
CA ARG A 24 11.68 -15.67 -6.37
C ARG A 24 10.61 -16.05 -5.33
N ARG A 25 10.54 -17.31 -4.89
CA ARG A 25 9.61 -17.76 -3.85
C ARG A 25 9.87 -17.16 -2.47
N LEU A 26 11.13 -16.95 -2.07
CA LEU A 26 11.47 -16.26 -0.83
C LEU A 26 11.11 -14.77 -0.90
N ALA A 27 11.28 -14.14 -2.06
CA ALA A 27 10.78 -12.79 -2.29
C ALA A 27 9.24 -12.73 -2.29
N LEU A 28 8.58 -13.80 -2.74
CA LEU A 28 7.12 -13.96 -2.74
C LEU A 28 6.55 -14.32 -1.36
N LYS A 29 7.38 -14.77 -0.39
CA LYS A 29 6.94 -15.16 0.95
C LYS A 29 6.77 -13.95 1.87
N ARG A 30 6.08 -12.92 1.36
CA ARG A 30 5.52 -11.79 2.09
C ARG A 30 4.11 -12.15 2.59
N ASP A 31 3.87 -13.42 2.92
CA ASP A 31 2.56 -13.96 3.31
C ASP A 31 2.22 -13.65 4.79
N SER A 32 3.07 -12.88 5.48
CA SER A 32 2.96 -12.65 6.90
C SER A 32 3.43 -11.25 7.27
N LEU A 33 2.76 -10.66 8.26
CA LEU A 33 3.14 -9.39 8.86
C LEU A 33 4.63 -9.38 9.24
N PRO A 34 5.43 -8.41 8.75
CA PRO A 34 6.84 -8.30 9.11
C PRO A 34 7.02 -7.90 10.58
N ALA A 35 8.19 -8.20 11.13
CA ALA A 35 8.56 -7.73 12.45
C ALA A 35 8.69 -6.20 12.46
N SER A 36 8.10 -5.57 13.48
CA SER A 36 8.21 -4.14 13.68
C SER A 36 9.57 -3.73 14.25
N SER A 37 10.07 -2.56 13.83
CA SER A 37 11.26 -1.91 14.38
C SER A 37 10.99 -1.17 15.71
N GLY A 38 9.72 -1.03 16.11
CA GLY A 38 9.27 -0.33 17.32
C GLY A 38 7.83 0.16 17.17
N SER A 39 7.26 0.81 18.17
CA SER A 39 5.91 1.38 18.07
C SER A 39 5.85 2.87 18.38
N SER A 40 4.90 3.56 17.76
CA SER A 40 4.54 4.95 17.98
C SER A 40 3.02 5.08 18.08
N VAL A 41 2.57 5.81 19.09
CA VAL A 41 1.16 6.17 19.26
C VAL A 41 1.01 7.63 18.87
N LEU A 42 0.22 7.90 17.83
CA LEU A 42 -0.03 9.24 17.31
C LEU A 42 -1.27 9.83 17.98
N SER A 43 -1.12 10.97 18.67
CA SER A 43 -2.26 11.66 19.30
C SER A 43 -3.25 12.20 18.28
N ASP A 44 -2.75 12.54 17.08
CA ASP A 44 -3.48 13.17 15.99
C ASP A 44 -3.07 12.51 14.66
N VAL A 45 -3.88 12.72 13.61
CA VAL A 45 -3.54 12.24 12.26
C VAL A 45 -2.16 12.76 11.85
N GLN A 46 -1.32 11.88 11.31
CA GLN A 46 -0.03 12.29 10.77
C GLN A 46 -0.19 12.65 9.29
N THR A 47 -0.18 13.96 9.00
CA THR A 47 -0.27 14.46 7.64
C THR A 47 1.09 14.47 6.94
N ILE A 48 1.15 13.88 5.74
CA ILE A 48 2.26 13.99 4.78
C ILE A 48 1.86 15.05 3.78
N ALA A 49 2.60 16.16 3.74
CA ALA A 49 2.29 17.29 2.87
C ALA A 49 2.42 16.93 1.37
N ALA A 50 1.85 17.76 0.51
CA ALA A 50 1.77 17.50 -0.93
C ALA A 50 3.17 17.32 -1.53
N GLY A 51 3.37 16.23 -2.26
CA GLY A 51 4.65 15.85 -2.87
C GLY A 51 5.75 15.40 -1.89
N GLU A 52 5.49 15.37 -0.58
CA GLU A 52 6.48 14.95 0.43
C GLU A 52 6.43 13.44 0.67
N SER A 53 7.50 12.92 1.27
CA SER A 53 7.66 11.49 1.55
C SER A 53 7.91 11.23 3.03
N PHE A 54 7.28 10.17 3.56
CA PHE A 54 7.57 9.65 4.89
C PHE A 54 7.98 8.17 4.81
N ASP A 55 9.14 7.85 5.40
CA ASP A 55 9.61 6.48 5.62
C ASP A 55 9.53 6.18 7.12
N GLY A 56 8.67 5.22 7.48
CA GLY A 56 8.45 4.83 8.86
C GLY A 56 9.50 3.86 9.41
N GLY A 57 10.47 3.40 8.62
CA GLY A 57 11.54 2.50 9.09
C GLY A 57 11.03 1.16 9.63
N MET A 58 9.88 0.69 9.16
CA MET A 58 9.13 -0.47 9.67
C MET A 58 8.65 -0.32 11.12
N PHE A 59 8.43 0.89 11.62
CA PHE A 59 7.73 1.11 12.88
C PHE A 59 6.23 0.81 12.74
N ALA A 60 5.63 0.38 13.85
CA ALA A 60 4.20 0.26 14.01
C ALA A 60 3.61 1.59 14.50
N PHE A 61 2.57 2.08 13.84
CA PHE A 61 1.86 3.31 14.16
C PHE A 61 0.40 2.99 14.48
N ASP A 62 -0.10 3.56 15.57
CA ASP A 62 -1.50 3.48 15.96
C ASP A 62 -1.99 4.84 16.49
N ARG A 63 -3.28 4.95 16.78
CA ARG A 63 -3.91 6.16 17.37
C ARG A 63 -4.19 6.02 18.87
N GLY A 64 -3.88 4.85 19.45
CA GLY A 64 -4.14 4.55 20.86
C GLY A 64 -5.62 4.50 21.25
N VAL A 65 -6.52 4.34 20.27
CA VAL A 65 -7.97 4.24 20.46
C VAL A 65 -8.45 2.84 20.13
N ASP A 66 -9.50 2.38 20.79
CA ASP A 66 -10.11 1.08 20.47
C ASP A 66 -10.80 1.15 19.11
N CYS A 67 -10.70 0.08 18.32
CA CYS A 67 -11.43 -0.07 17.07
C CYS A 67 -12.94 -0.19 17.36
N GLU A 68 -13.75 0.65 16.73
CA GLU A 68 -15.22 0.64 16.84
C GLU A 68 -15.91 -0.11 15.68
N GLY A 69 -15.15 -0.92 14.95
CA GLY A 69 -15.61 -1.72 13.83
C GLY A 69 -15.98 -0.86 12.62
N GLN A 70 -17.17 -1.10 12.08
CA GLN A 70 -17.68 -0.46 10.86
C GLN A 70 -18.35 0.91 11.11
N THR A 71 -17.95 1.59 12.19
CA THR A 71 -18.40 2.96 12.48
C THR A 71 -17.54 3.92 11.67
N GLU A 72 -18.14 4.62 10.72
CA GLU A 72 -17.42 5.52 9.81
C GLU A 72 -16.79 6.70 10.57
N GLY A 73 -15.49 6.89 10.39
CA GLY A 73 -14.71 7.98 10.98
C GLY A 73 -14.51 9.15 10.02
N GLY A 74 -13.96 10.23 10.56
CA GLY A 74 -13.52 11.39 9.78
C GLY A 74 -12.05 11.32 9.40
N ASP A 75 -11.61 12.25 8.55
CA ASP A 75 -10.20 12.36 8.14
C ASP A 75 -9.24 12.58 9.33
N SER A 76 -9.74 13.19 10.42
CA SER A 76 -8.98 13.36 11.67
C SER A 76 -8.73 12.08 12.45
N ASP A 77 -9.47 11.00 12.14
CA ASP A 77 -9.38 9.71 12.81
C ASP A 77 -8.39 8.76 12.12
N ALA A 78 -7.92 9.12 10.91
CA ALA A 78 -6.94 8.36 10.16
C ALA A 78 -5.58 8.28 10.88
N VAL A 79 -4.85 7.18 10.74
CA VAL A 79 -3.45 7.11 11.20
C VAL A 79 -2.58 8.07 10.39
N PHE A 80 -2.69 8.00 9.05
CA PHE A 80 -2.01 8.92 8.14
C PHE A 80 -2.99 9.56 7.16
N GLN A 81 -2.75 10.84 6.88
CA GLN A 81 -3.34 11.54 5.74
C GLN A 81 -2.22 11.92 4.77
N ILE A 82 -2.34 11.53 3.51
CA ILE A 82 -1.35 11.82 2.48
C ILE A 82 -1.98 12.79 1.48
N GLU A 83 -1.42 13.99 1.41
CA GLU A 83 -1.83 14.97 0.42
C GLU A 83 -1.35 14.58 -1.00
N GLU A 84 -1.97 15.17 -2.01
CA GLU A 84 -1.65 14.98 -3.43
C GLU A 84 -0.14 14.87 -3.73
N GLY A 85 0.24 13.83 -4.47
CA GLY A 85 1.61 13.50 -4.84
C GLY A 85 2.49 12.96 -3.70
N GLY A 86 1.97 12.86 -2.48
CA GLY A 86 2.72 12.37 -1.32
C GLY A 86 2.95 10.86 -1.33
N SER A 87 3.91 10.41 -0.51
CA SER A 87 4.24 8.98 -0.42
C SER A 87 4.54 8.50 1.00
N LEU A 88 4.10 7.28 1.30
CA LEU A 88 4.34 6.59 2.56
C LEU A 88 5.06 5.27 2.32
N SER A 89 6.09 4.98 3.12
CA SER A 89 6.82 3.72 2.98
C SER A 89 7.25 3.10 4.31
N ASN A 90 7.38 1.78 4.30
CA ASN A 90 7.89 0.99 5.42
C ASN A 90 7.16 1.31 6.74
N VAL A 91 5.85 1.17 6.73
CA VAL A 91 4.99 1.43 7.90
C VAL A 91 4.18 0.19 8.20
N ILE A 92 4.00 -0.09 9.49
CA ILE A 92 2.97 -1.02 9.98
C ILE A 92 1.89 -0.19 10.67
N ILE A 93 0.63 -0.40 10.31
CA ILE A 93 -0.54 0.16 10.97
C ILE A 93 -1.04 -0.86 11.99
N GLY A 94 -1.07 -0.43 13.25
CA GLY A 94 -1.50 -1.25 14.39
C GLY A 94 -3.03 -1.38 14.48
N PRO A 95 -3.53 -2.22 15.40
CA PRO A 95 -4.97 -2.49 15.57
C PRO A 95 -5.73 -1.35 16.27
N ASN A 96 -5.04 -0.45 16.98
CA ASN A 96 -5.64 0.57 17.83
C ASN A 96 -5.88 1.86 17.02
N GLN A 97 -6.78 1.77 16.04
CA GLN A 97 -7.13 2.83 15.10
C GLN A 97 -8.60 2.70 14.70
N MET A 98 -9.21 3.80 14.26
CA MET A 98 -10.54 3.78 13.67
C MET A 98 -10.49 3.80 12.14
N GLU A 99 -9.70 4.71 11.58
CA GLU A 99 -9.44 4.86 10.16
C GLU A 99 -7.96 4.58 9.86
N GLY A 100 -7.67 3.83 8.79
CA GLY A 100 -6.30 3.48 8.42
C GLY A 100 -5.53 4.64 7.78
N ILE A 101 -5.46 4.68 6.45
CA ILE A 101 -4.73 5.70 5.70
C ILE A 101 -5.64 6.36 4.67
N HIS A 102 -5.64 7.69 4.64
CA HIS A 102 -6.39 8.46 3.64
C HIS A 102 -5.47 9.16 2.65
N CYS A 103 -5.85 9.17 1.38
CA CYS A 103 -5.23 10.03 0.37
C CYS A 103 -6.18 11.12 -0.12
N GLN A 104 -5.67 12.35 -0.08
CA GLN A 104 -6.33 13.58 -0.52
C GLN A 104 -5.76 14.00 -1.88
N GLY A 105 -5.85 13.09 -2.84
CA GLY A 105 -5.14 13.16 -4.11
C GLY A 105 -4.48 11.85 -4.48
N ALA A 106 -3.78 11.81 -5.62
CA ALA A 106 -2.99 10.64 -5.98
C ALA A 106 -1.82 10.48 -5.03
N CYS A 107 -1.59 9.26 -4.52
CA CYS A 107 -0.51 9.00 -3.57
C CYS A 107 0.19 7.67 -3.86
N THR A 108 1.33 7.45 -3.20
CA THR A 108 2.08 6.19 -3.31
C THR A 108 2.35 5.56 -1.96
N LEU A 109 1.91 4.32 -1.77
CA LEU A 109 2.24 3.49 -0.62
C LEU A 109 3.23 2.41 -1.06
N THR A 110 4.34 2.26 -0.34
CA THR A 110 5.34 1.23 -0.63
C THR A 110 5.67 0.43 0.62
N ASN A 111 5.47 -0.89 0.59
CA ASN A 111 5.75 -1.76 1.74
C ASN A 111 5.02 -1.29 3.03
N VAL A 112 3.72 -1.03 2.91
CA VAL A 112 2.84 -0.63 4.03
C VAL A 112 1.98 -1.81 4.45
N TRP A 113 1.87 -2.04 5.75
CA TRP A 113 1.24 -3.21 6.33
C TRP A 113 0.17 -2.82 7.33
N TRP A 114 -0.95 -3.54 7.39
CA TRP A 114 -1.98 -3.38 8.42
C TRP A 114 -2.07 -4.67 9.22
N SER A 115 -1.72 -4.64 10.51
CA SER A 115 -1.76 -5.85 11.35
C SER A 115 -3.18 -6.31 11.68
N ALA A 116 -4.12 -5.35 11.70
CA ALA A 116 -5.55 -5.59 11.80
C ALA A 116 -6.27 -4.35 11.22
N VAL A 117 -7.22 -4.56 10.33
CA VAL A 117 -8.04 -3.47 9.77
C VAL A 117 -9.25 -3.24 10.67
N CYS A 118 -9.69 -1.99 10.80
CA CYS A 118 -10.84 -1.63 11.65
C CYS A 118 -12.10 -1.41 10.79
N GLU A 119 -12.24 -0.22 10.21
CA GLU A 119 -13.27 0.09 9.21
C GLU A 119 -12.76 -0.29 7.82
N ASP A 120 -11.95 0.58 7.20
CA ASP A 120 -11.21 0.35 5.97
C ASP A 120 -9.69 0.52 6.22
N ALA A 121 -8.84 -0.22 5.48
CA ALA A 121 -7.39 -0.11 5.64
C ALA A 121 -6.86 1.18 4.98
N PHE A 122 -7.36 1.48 3.80
CA PHE A 122 -6.92 2.59 2.98
C PHE A 122 -8.05 3.15 2.12
N THR A 123 -8.15 4.47 2.08
CA THR A 123 -9.21 5.18 1.37
C THR A 123 -8.65 6.27 0.46
N ILE A 124 -8.97 6.20 -0.83
CA ILE A 124 -8.80 7.33 -1.75
C ILE A 124 -9.99 8.26 -1.54
N LYS A 125 -9.83 9.30 -0.71
CA LYS A 125 -10.89 10.27 -0.40
C LYS A 125 -11.15 11.17 -1.60
N ASN A 126 -10.08 11.69 -2.18
CA ASN A 126 -10.10 12.55 -3.37
C ASN A 126 -9.02 12.09 -4.36
N GLN A 127 -9.29 12.19 -5.66
CA GLN A 127 -8.33 11.94 -6.74
C GLN A 127 -8.96 12.41 -8.07
N ASP A 128 -8.17 13.02 -8.95
CA ASP A 128 -8.63 13.42 -10.28
C ASP A 128 -8.73 12.21 -11.24
N ALA A 129 -9.62 12.30 -12.23
CA ALA A 129 -9.93 11.19 -13.14
C ALA A 129 -8.73 10.71 -13.98
N GLY A 130 -7.73 11.57 -14.21
CA GLY A 130 -6.52 11.24 -14.96
C GLY A 130 -5.41 10.61 -14.13
N ASP A 131 -5.57 10.59 -12.81
CA ASP A 131 -4.49 10.23 -11.90
C ASP A 131 -4.57 8.78 -11.43
N THR A 132 -3.48 8.33 -10.82
CA THR A 132 -3.33 6.96 -10.32
C THR A 132 -2.64 6.96 -8.97
N THR A 133 -3.32 6.36 -8.00
CA THR A 133 -2.73 5.98 -6.71
C THR A 133 -2.06 4.61 -6.86
N TYR A 134 -0.89 4.45 -6.23
CA TYR A 134 -0.09 3.23 -6.29
C TYR A 134 0.07 2.59 -4.92
N ILE A 135 -0.19 1.29 -4.84
CA ILE A 135 0.14 0.44 -3.69
C ILE A 135 1.14 -0.61 -4.17
N ASN A 136 2.36 -0.50 -3.67
CA ASN A 136 3.51 -1.29 -4.11
C ASN A 136 4.03 -2.16 -2.97
N GLY A 137 3.58 -3.41 -2.95
CA GLY A 137 3.87 -4.35 -1.88
C GLY A 137 3.17 -4.01 -0.56
N GLY A 138 3.39 -4.87 0.44
CA GLY A 138 2.76 -4.73 1.75
C GLY A 138 1.68 -5.79 1.98
N GLY A 139 0.82 -5.55 2.96
CA GLY A 139 -0.31 -6.43 3.18
C GLY A 139 -1.28 -5.99 4.25
N ALA A 140 -2.48 -6.57 4.26
CA ALA A 140 -3.52 -6.27 5.24
C ALA A 140 -4.16 -7.55 5.77
N PHE A 141 -4.48 -7.55 7.07
CA PHE A 141 -5.04 -8.69 7.77
C PHE A 141 -6.32 -8.30 8.51
N GLY A 142 -7.31 -9.19 8.54
CA GLY A 142 -8.48 -9.07 9.40
C GLY A 142 -9.37 -7.87 9.11
N ALA A 143 -9.79 -7.67 7.87
CA ALA A 143 -10.72 -6.62 7.46
C ALA A 143 -12.16 -7.12 7.41
N ASP A 144 -13.03 -6.69 8.32
CA ASP A 144 -14.41 -7.17 8.37
C ASP A 144 -15.22 -6.83 7.11
N ASP A 145 -15.00 -5.65 6.51
CA ASP A 145 -15.61 -5.29 5.21
C ASP A 145 -14.58 -5.00 4.13
N LYS A 146 -13.84 -3.89 4.16
CA LYS A 146 -13.03 -3.49 3.00
C LYS A 146 -11.58 -3.18 3.38
N VAL A 147 -10.69 -3.47 2.43
CA VAL A 147 -9.28 -3.10 2.55
C VAL A 147 -9.05 -1.78 1.83
N PHE A 148 -9.42 -1.70 0.55
CA PHE A 148 -9.27 -0.49 -0.27
C PHE A 148 -10.62 0.10 -0.65
N GLN A 149 -10.92 1.28 -0.11
CA GLN A 149 -12.11 2.06 -0.44
C GLN A 149 -11.75 3.18 -1.43
N HIS A 150 -12.49 3.28 -2.53
CA HIS A 150 -12.23 4.25 -3.59
C HIS A 150 -13.41 5.21 -3.72
N ASN A 151 -13.27 6.39 -3.12
CA ASN A 151 -14.28 7.46 -3.13
C ASN A 151 -14.02 8.49 -4.23
N GLY A 152 -12.75 8.83 -4.47
CA GLY A 152 -12.30 9.70 -5.56
C GLY A 152 -12.52 9.11 -6.97
N ALA A 153 -12.10 9.84 -8.01
CA ALA A 153 -12.09 9.36 -9.39
C ALA A 153 -10.76 8.68 -9.74
N GLY A 154 -10.61 8.22 -10.98
CA GLY A 154 -9.31 7.79 -11.51
C GLY A 154 -8.98 6.33 -11.21
N SER A 155 -7.70 6.03 -11.02
CA SER A 155 -7.22 4.64 -10.92
C SER A 155 -6.56 4.32 -9.57
N LEU A 156 -6.73 3.08 -9.12
CA LEU A 156 -5.90 2.45 -8.10
C LEU A 156 -5.10 1.31 -8.75
N SER A 157 -3.78 1.34 -8.62
CA SER A 157 -2.89 0.27 -9.07
C SER A 157 -2.24 -0.42 -7.87
N VAL A 158 -2.55 -1.71 -7.67
CA VAL A 158 -2.03 -2.52 -6.57
C VAL A 158 -1.13 -3.61 -7.12
N SER A 159 0.09 -3.70 -6.59
CA SER A 159 1.08 -4.72 -6.97
C SER A 159 1.70 -5.39 -5.74
N ASP A 160 2.03 -6.68 -5.87
CA ASP A 160 2.80 -7.46 -4.89
C ASP A 160 2.22 -7.46 -3.45
N PHE A 161 0.89 -7.38 -3.33
CA PHE A 161 0.18 -7.20 -2.06
C PHE A 161 -0.38 -8.52 -1.50
N THR A 162 -0.21 -8.73 -0.19
CA THR A 162 -0.78 -9.87 0.54
C THR A 162 -2.02 -9.45 1.31
N VAL A 163 -3.11 -10.19 1.21
CA VAL A 163 -4.31 -9.97 2.03
C VAL A 163 -4.84 -11.28 2.59
N ASP A 164 -5.22 -11.28 3.86
CA ASP A 164 -5.77 -12.45 4.55
C ASP A 164 -6.92 -12.05 5.48
N THR A 165 -7.97 -12.87 5.51
CA THR A 165 -9.18 -12.64 6.32
C THR A 165 -9.81 -11.28 6.01
N PHE A 166 -10.59 -11.20 4.94
CA PHE A 166 -11.12 -9.91 4.47
C PHE A 166 -12.50 -10.02 3.79
N GLY A 167 -13.37 -9.02 3.93
CA GLY A 167 -14.59 -8.97 3.12
C GLY A 167 -14.28 -8.70 1.64
N LYS A 168 -13.72 -7.52 1.34
CA LYS A 168 -13.48 -7.00 -0.01
C LYS A 168 -12.10 -6.37 -0.10
N LEU A 169 -11.26 -6.84 -1.01
CA LEU A 169 -9.95 -6.21 -1.21
C LEU A 169 -10.11 -4.79 -1.78
N TYR A 170 -11.01 -4.60 -2.74
CA TYR A 170 -11.31 -3.29 -3.33
C TYR A 170 -12.81 -3.05 -3.43
N ARG A 171 -13.23 -1.82 -3.12
CA ARG A 171 -14.59 -1.34 -3.36
C ARG A 171 -14.59 0.06 -3.98
N SER A 172 -15.19 0.14 -5.17
CA SER A 172 -15.71 1.40 -5.70
C SER A 172 -16.90 1.84 -4.86
N CYS A 173 -16.89 3.09 -4.37
CA CYS A 173 -17.97 3.62 -3.55
C CYS A 173 -19.32 3.54 -4.28
N GLY A 174 -20.27 2.80 -3.70
CA GLY A 174 -21.58 2.50 -4.31
C GLY A 174 -22.70 3.47 -3.92
N ASN A 175 -22.46 4.33 -2.93
CA ASN A 175 -23.43 5.25 -2.34
C ASN A 175 -22.83 6.63 -2.05
N CYS A 176 -21.68 6.97 -2.65
CA CYS A 176 -21.12 8.31 -2.54
C CYS A 176 -22.04 9.32 -3.20
N ASP A 177 -22.13 10.53 -2.63
CA ASP A 177 -22.93 11.62 -3.18
C ASP A 177 -22.55 11.94 -4.63
N SER A 178 -21.25 11.89 -4.91
CA SER A 178 -20.69 11.96 -6.27
C SER A 178 -20.24 10.58 -6.74
N MET A 179 -20.70 10.20 -7.93
CA MET A 179 -20.34 8.94 -8.58
C MET A 179 -19.36 9.19 -9.72
N TYR A 180 -18.21 8.53 -9.67
CA TYR A 180 -17.12 8.66 -10.64
C TYR A 180 -16.88 7.37 -11.40
N GLU A 181 -16.28 7.47 -12.58
CA GLU A 181 -15.59 6.35 -13.20
C GLU A 181 -14.32 6.04 -12.40
N ARG A 182 -14.17 4.78 -12.00
CA ARG A 182 -13.06 4.31 -11.17
C ARG A 182 -12.47 3.04 -11.78
N HIS A 183 -11.15 2.97 -11.82
CA HIS A 183 -10.42 1.81 -12.31
C HIS A 183 -9.62 1.18 -11.18
N VAL A 184 -9.49 -0.14 -11.24
CA VAL A 184 -8.57 -0.88 -10.38
C VAL A 184 -7.73 -1.82 -11.22
N ILE A 185 -6.43 -1.82 -10.96
CA ILE A 185 -5.45 -2.72 -11.57
C ILE A 185 -4.84 -3.51 -10.41
N MET A 186 -4.87 -4.84 -10.51
CA MET A 186 -4.32 -5.74 -9.51
C MET A 186 -3.33 -6.67 -10.19
N ASP A 187 -2.08 -6.61 -9.76
CA ASP A 187 -1.00 -7.48 -10.24
C ASP A 187 -0.31 -8.19 -9.08
N SER A 188 -0.05 -9.49 -9.23
CA SER A 188 0.65 -10.29 -8.21
C SER A 188 0.05 -10.18 -6.78
N ILE A 189 -1.28 -10.33 -6.68
CA ILE A 189 -2.00 -10.36 -5.39
C ILE A 189 -2.00 -11.77 -4.80
N THR A 190 -1.59 -11.89 -3.54
CA THR A 190 -1.77 -13.11 -2.74
C THR A 190 -2.95 -12.89 -1.79
N ALA A 191 -4.05 -13.61 -1.99
CA ALA A 191 -5.27 -13.45 -1.20
C ALA A 191 -5.71 -14.77 -0.57
N SER A 192 -6.04 -14.75 0.72
CA SER A 192 -6.61 -15.88 1.46
C SER A 192 -7.81 -15.46 2.32
N ASP A 193 -8.78 -16.37 2.47
CA ASP A 193 -9.92 -16.24 3.38
C ASP A 193 -10.71 -14.92 3.24
N GLY A 194 -11.06 -14.54 2.01
CA GLY A 194 -11.95 -13.41 1.77
C GLY A 194 -13.10 -13.63 0.81
N ASP A 195 -14.10 -12.75 0.88
CA ASP A 195 -15.36 -12.92 0.14
C ASP A 195 -15.26 -12.45 -1.32
N MET A 196 -14.53 -11.35 -1.57
CA MET A 196 -14.46 -10.73 -2.90
C MET A 196 -13.17 -9.93 -3.13
N LEU A 197 -12.59 -10.04 -4.33
CA LEU A 197 -11.43 -9.23 -4.69
C LEU A 197 -11.80 -7.79 -5.07
N ALA A 198 -12.78 -7.62 -5.96
CA ALA A 198 -13.16 -6.29 -6.45
C ALA A 198 -14.67 -6.15 -6.58
N GLY A 199 -15.24 -5.20 -5.85
CA GLY A 199 -16.60 -4.71 -6.05
C GLY A 199 -16.57 -3.39 -6.82
N ILE A 200 -16.94 -3.44 -8.11
CA ILE A 200 -17.02 -2.26 -8.98
C ILE A 200 -18.34 -1.51 -8.80
#